data_AF-A0A0Q4JD68-F1
#
_entry.id   AF-A0A0Q4JD68-F1
#
_cell.length_a   1.000
_cell.length_b   1.000
_cell.length_c   1.000
_cell.angle_alpha   90.00
_cell.angle_beta   90.00
_cell.angle_gamma   90.00
#
_symmetry.space_group_name_H-M   'P 1'
#
loop_
_entity.id
_entity.type
_entity.pdbx_description
1 polymer ?
#
loop_
_entity_poly.entity_id
_entity_poly.type
_entity_poly.pdbx_seq_one_letter_code
_entity_poly.pdbx_strand_id
1 'polypeptide(L)'
;MARAAEERIKANARARQQEAAAAATATASAAPGDKTTAQNAQFDDLARIYQAMKPARAALVLEQLDMDVQMQVAQRMRQRSTAMILAAMSPAGAADLSMSLARKTPRRRVVPPIPKPAAAVPVAAPIPGPAMQTAGR
;
A
#
# COMPACT_ATOMS: atom_id res chain seq x y z
N MET A 1 69.51 0.69 18.96
CA MET A 1 68.58 -0.46 19.18
C MET A 1 67.12 -0.04 19.36
N ALA A 2 66.77 1.13 19.91
CA ALA A 2 65.38 1.54 20.17
C ALA A 2 64.50 1.78 18.92
N ARG A 3 65.03 2.38 17.83
CA ARG A 3 64.24 2.70 16.62
C ARG A 3 63.68 1.46 15.88
N ALA A 4 64.37 0.33 15.96
CA ALA A 4 63.94 -0.91 15.29
C ALA A 4 62.70 -1.55 15.94
N ALA A 5 62.52 -1.35 17.25
CA ALA A 5 61.34 -1.83 17.99
C ALA A 5 60.11 -0.96 17.69
N GLU A 6 60.30 0.36 17.57
CA GLU A 6 59.22 1.30 17.25
C GLU A 6 58.65 1.09 15.84
N GLU A 7 59.52 0.79 14.86
CA GLU A 7 59.11 0.48 13.48
C GLU A 7 58.24 -0.78 13.41
N ARG A 8 58.58 -1.83 14.18
CA ARG A 8 57.80 -3.08 14.27
C ARG A 8 56.40 -2.85 14.84
N ILE A 9 56.29 -2.00 15.86
CA ILE A 9 55.00 -1.66 16.49
C ILE A 9 54.14 -0.82 15.53
N LYS A 10 54.74 0.16 14.83
CA LYS A 10 54.05 0.97 13.81
C LYS A 10 53.59 0.12 12.62
N ALA A 11 54.39 -0.85 12.18
CA ALA A 11 54.03 -1.77 11.10
C ALA A 11 52.85 -2.69 11.50
N ASN A 12 52.85 -3.23 12.73
CA ASN A 12 51.75 -4.06 13.24
C ASN A 12 50.47 -3.22 13.44
N ALA A 13 50.58 -1.99 13.94
CA ALA A 13 49.44 -1.09 14.07
C ALA A 13 48.82 -0.74 12.71
N ARG A 14 49.64 -0.49 11.67
CA ARG A 14 49.14 -0.26 10.30
C ARG A 14 48.50 -1.51 9.70
N ALA A 15 49.07 -2.69 9.93
CA ALA A 15 48.49 -3.96 9.48
C ALA A 15 47.11 -4.20 10.15
N ARG A 16 47.02 -4.01 11.47
CA ARG A 16 45.74 -4.10 12.20
C ARG A 16 44.73 -3.03 11.78
N GLN A 17 45.18 -1.82 11.47
CA GLN A 17 44.32 -0.77 10.93
C GLN A 17 43.80 -1.13 9.52
N GLN A 18 44.62 -1.75 8.68
CA GLN A 18 44.23 -2.21 7.35
C GLN A 18 43.27 -3.41 7.42
N GLU A 19 43.48 -4.36 8.33
CA GLU A 19 42.54 -5.47 8.57
C GLU A 19 41.20 -4.99 9.14
N ALA A 20 41.20 -4.01 10.05
CA ALA A 20 39.97 -3.42 10.58
C ALA A 20 39.23 -2.61 9.50
N ALA A 21 39.94 -1.90 8.62
CA ALA A 21 39.34 -1.18 7.49
C ALA A 21 38.76 -2.14 6.44
N ALA A 22 39.42 -3.27 6.16
CA ALA A 22 38.93 -4.29 5.24
C ALA A 22 37.71 -5.05 5.81
N ALA A 23 37.69 -5.32 7.12
CA ALA A 23 36.53 -5.92 7.77
C ALA A 23 35.31 -4.98 7.81
N ALA A 24 35.54 -3.67 8.00
CA ALA A 24 34.49 -2.65 7.99
C ALA A 24 33.90 -2.43 6.59
N THR A 25 34.71 -2.47 5.53
CA THR A 25 34.20 -2.38 4.14
C THR A 25 33.47 -3.66 3.71
N ALA A 26 33.88 -4.84 4.18
CA ALA A 26 33.16 -6.09 3.95
C ALA A 26 31.79 -6.14 4.63
N THR A 27 31.66 -5.62 5.86
CA THR A 27 30.36 -5.53 6.56
C THR A 27 29.46 -4.42 6.03
N ALA A 28 30.01 -3.30 5.56
CA ALA A 28 29.24 -2.26 4.86
C ALA A 28 28.78 -2.71 3.45
N SER A 29 29.50 -3.66 2.83
CA SER A 29 29.14 -4.23 1.52
C SER A 29 28.26 -5.48 1.61
N ALA A 30 27.98 -5.98 2.83
CA ALA A 30 26.95 -6.99 3.08
C ALA A 30 25.53 -6.37 2.96
N ALA A 31 25.22 -5.98 1.72
CA ALA A 31 23.93 -5.98 1.04
C ALA A 31 22.69 -5.37 1.76
N PRO A 32 22.30 -4.13 1.42
CA PRO A 32 20.89 -3.73 1.40
C PRO A 32 20.06 -4.43 0.29
N GLY A 33 20.70 -5.21 -0.59
CA GLY A 33 20.09 -5.90 -1.73
C GLY A 33 19.12 -7.01 -1.37
N ASP A 34 19.44 -7.86 -0.39
CA ASP A 34 18.58 -9.01 -0.03
C ASP A 34 17.24 -8.58 0.61
N LYS A 35 17.28 -7.59 1.51
CA LYS A 35 16.06 -7.11 2.20
C LYS A 35 15.11 -6.38 1.26
N THR A 36 15.65 -5.57 0.35
CA THR A 36 14.86 -4.83 -0.64
C THR A 36 14.25 -5.77 -1.68
N THR A 37 15.00 -6.78 -2.11
CA THR A 37 14.53 -7.77 -3.09
C THR A 37 13.43 -8.66 -2.50
N ALA A 38 13.60 -9.11 -1.25
CA ALA A 38 12.59 -9.92 -0.56
C ALA A 38 11.28 -9.16 -0.32
N GLN A 39 11.34 -7.87 0.05
CA GLN A 39 10.15 -7.04 0.23
C GLN A 39 9.40 -6.80 -1.09
N ASN A 40 10.12 -6.56 -2.19
CA ASN A 40 9.51 -6.42 -3.51
C ASN A 40 8.77 -7.68 -3.95
N ALA A 41 9.35 -8.86 -3.72
CA ALA A 41 8.71 -10.13 -4.06
C ALA A 41 7.40 -10.35 -3.30
N GLN A 42 7.30 -9.89 -2.04
CA GLN A 42 6.07 -9.99 -1.24
C GLN A 42 4.94 -9.12 -1.82
N PHE A 43 5.24 -7.88 -2.21
CA PHE A 43 4.24 -7.00 -2.83
C PHE A 43 3.81 -7.49 -4.22
N ASP A 44 4.71 -8.11 -4.98
CA ASP A 44 4.39 -8.72 -6.26
C ASP A 44 3.43 -9.92 -6.12
N ASP A 45 3.56 -10.70 -5.05
CA ASP A 45 2.65 -11.80 -4.76
C ASP A 45 1.28 -11.31 -4.30
N LEU A 46 1.25 -10.32 -3.40
CA LEU A 46 0.00 -9.64 -3.02
C LEU A 46 -0.73 -9.08 -4.25
N ALA A 47 -0.01 -8.39 -5.13
CA ALA A 47 -0.58 -7.86 -6.37
C ALA A 47 -1.18 -8.97 -7.24
N ARG A 48 -0.55 -10.14 -7.33
CA ARG A 48 -1.10 -11.30 -8.06
C ARG A 48 -2.38 -11.83 -7.42
N ILE A 49 -2.40 -11.96 -6.09
CA ILE A 49 -3.59 -12.42 -5.35
C ILE A 49 -4.77 -11.47 -5.59
N TYR A 50 -4.57 -10.16 -5.42
CA TYR A 50 -5.63 -9.17 -5.66
C TYR A 50 -6.10 -9.13 -7.11
N GLN A 51 -5.21 -9.37 -8.09
CA GLN A 51 -5.58 -9.46 -9.50
C GLN A 51 -6.40 -10.71 -9.84
N ALA A 52 -6.17 -11.82 -9.14
CA ALA A 52 -6.92 -13.06 -9.32
C ALA A 52 -8.30 -13.00 -8.63
N MET A 53 -8.49 -12.07 -7.69
CA MET A 53 -9.76 -11.84 -7.02
C MET A 53 -10.76 -11.05 -7.88
N LYS A 54 -12.05 -11.18 -7.56
CA LYS A 54 -13.10 -10.32 -8.12
C LYS A 54 -12.82 -8.84 -7.80
N PRO A 55 -12.87 -7.92 -8.78
CA PRO A 55 -12.51 -6.52 -8.56
C PRO A 55 -13.26 -5.86 -7.40
N ALA A 56 -14.56 -6.11 -7.26
CA ALA A 56 -15.36 -5.59 -6.14
C ALA A 56 -14.93 -6.13 -4.77
N ARG A 57 -14.50 -7.39 -4.68
CA ARG A 57 -13.98 -7.95 -3.42
C ARG A 57 -12.59 -7.43 -3.12
N ALA A 58 -11.73 -7.33 -4.14
CA ALA A 58 -10.39 -6.78 -3.99
C ALA A 58 -10.44 -5.32 -3.54
N ALA A 59 -11.33 -4.50 -4.09
CA ALA A 59 -11.55 -3.11 -3.69
C ALA A 59 -11.86 -2.96 -2.20
N LEU A 60 -12.82 -3.75 -1.69
CA LEU A 60 -13.20 -3.73 -0.28
C LEU A 60 -12.06 -4.15 0.65
N VAL A 61 -11.25 -5.12 0.23
CA VAL A 61 -10.10 -5.55 1.05
C VAL A 61 -9.00 -4.52 0.98
N LEU A 62 -8.66 -4.01 -0.22
CA LEU A 62 -7.59 -3.04 -0.46
C LEU A 62 -7.81 -1.75 0.34
N GLU A 63 -9.05 -1.24 0.39
CA GLU A 63 -9.40 -0.02 1.14
C GLU A 63 -9.15 -0.13 2.66
N GLN A 64 -9.12 -1.36 3.18
CA GLN A 64 -8.88 -1.63 4.61
C GLN A 64 -7.39 -1.71 4.98
N LEU A 65 -6.49 -1.77 3.99
CA LEU A 65 -5.05 -1.75 4.24
C LEU A 65 -4.58 -0.33 4.53
N ASP A 66 -3.40 -0.20 5.13
CA ASP A 66 -2.73 1.08 5.27
C ASP A 66 -2.38 1.67 3.88
N MET A 67 -2.43 3.00 3.77
CA MET A 67 -2.22 3.71 2.51
C MET A 67 -0.86 3.38 1.86
N ASP A 68 0.19 3.19 2.67
CA ASP A 68 1.50 2.76 2.18
C ASP A 68 1.41 1.43 1.42
N VAL A 69 0.71 0.45 2.00
CA VAL A 69 0.57 -0.89 1.44
C VAL A 69 -0.33 -0.86 0.20
N GLN A 70 -1.42 -0.07 0.23
CA GLN A 70 -2.29 0.10 -0.93
C GLN A 70 -1.51 0.58 -2.16
N MET A 71 -0.65 1.59 -1.99
CA MET A 71 0.18 2.10 -3.07
C MET A 71 1.19 1.08 -3.57
N GLN A 72 1.92 0.41 -2.66
CA GLN A 72 2.92 -0.59 -3.05
C GLN A 72 2.29 -1.72 -3.86
N VAL A 73 1.16 -2.26 -3.39
CA VAL A 73 0.42 -3.31 -4.11
C VAL A 73 -0.10 -2.78 -5.44
N ALA A 74 -0.77 -1.62 -5.48
CA ALA A 74 -1.32 -1.04 -6.71
C ALA A 74 -0.24 -0.74 -7.77
N GLN A 75 0.97 -0.37 -7.34
CA GLN A 75 2.10 -0.11 -8.24
C GLN A 75 2.69 -1.39 -8.85
N ARG A 76 2.56 -2.54 -8.16
CA ARG A 76 2.91 -3.87 -8.68
C ARG A 76 1.80 -4.50 -9.52
N MET A 77 0.62 -3.91 -9.54
CA MET A 77 -0.52 -4.44 -10.28
C MET A 77 -0.51 -4.07 -11.76
N ARG A 78 -1.15 -4.92 -12.57
CA ARG A 78 -1.42 -4.60 -13.98
C ARG A 78 -2.42 -3.44 -14.07
N GLN A 79 -2.12 -2.47 -14.94
CA GLN A 79 -2.94 -1.26 -15.15
C GLN A 79 -4.43 -1.56 -15.34
N ARG A 80 -4.77 -2.60 -16.12
CA ARG A 80 -6.16 -3.02 -16.36
C ARG A 80 -6.85 -3.47 -15.07
N SER A 81 -6.18 -4.28 -14.25
CA SER A 81 -6.75 -4.78 -12.99
C SER A 81 -6.87 -3.67 -11.96
N THR A 82 -5.86 -2.78 -11.87
CA THR A 82 -5.90 -1.59 -11.01
C THR A 82 -7.09 -0.70 -11.36
N ALA A 83 -7.34 -0.44 -12.65
CA ALA A 83 -8.48 0.35 -13.10
C ALA A 83 -9.83 -0.29 -12.69
N MET A 84 -9.99 -1.60 -12.86
CA MET A 84 -11.20 -2.32 -12.49
C MET A 84 -11.44 -2.32 -10.96
N ILE A 85 -10.37 -2.37 -10.17
CA ILE A 85 -10.45 -2.34 -8.71
C ILE A 85 -10.77 -0.93 -8.22
N LEU A 86 -10.10 0.10 -8.74
CA LEU A 86 -10.42 1.50 -8.44
C LEU A 86 -11.88 1.82 -8.78
N ALA A 87 -12.40 1.31 -9.91
CA ALA A 87 -13.79 1.49 -10.30
C ALA A 87 -14.80 0.85 -9.34
N ALA A 88 -14.36 -0.13 -8.54
CA ALA A 88 -15.20 -0.82 -7.56
C ALA A 88 -14.96 -0.38 -6.11
N MET A 89 -14.03 0.57 -5.87
CA MET A 89 -13.79 1.19 -4.57
C MET A 89 -14.81 2.30 -4.25
N SER A 90 -14.78 2.79 -3.01
CA SER A 90 -15.49 4.03 -2.69
C SER A 90 -14.91 5.22 -3.50
N PRO A 91 -15.73 6.20 -3.94
CA PRO A 91 -15.23 7.35 -4.70
C PRO A 91 -14.14 8.12 -3.95
N ALA A 92 -14.25 8.22 -2.62
CA ALA A 92 -13.25 8.86 -1.78
C ALA A 92 -11.95 8.06 -1.71
N GLY A 93 -12.03 6.74 -1.51
CA GLY A 93 -10.86 5.87 -1.45
C GLY A 93 -10.11 5.80 -2.79
N ALA A 94 -10.83 5.71 -3.91
CA ALA A 94 -10.23 5.72 -5.24
C ALA A 94 -9.51 7.05 -5.53
N ALA A 95 -10.11 8.19 -5.18
CA ALA A 95 -9.49 9.51 -5.35
C ALA A 95 -8.22 9.66 -4.49
N ASP A 96 -8.27 9.25 -3.23
CA ASP A 96 -7.14 9.33 -2.30
C ASP A 96 -5.96 8.48 -2.79
N LEU A 97 -6.22 7.20 -3.12
CA LEU A 97 -5.19 6.31 -3.67
C LEU A 97 -4.61 6.86 -4.97
N SER A 98 -5.44 7.40 -5.87
CA SER A 98 -4.98 7.99 -7.13
C SER A 98 -4.07 9.22 -6.91
N MET A 99 -4.44 10.10 -5.98
CA MET A 99 -3.61 11.26 -5.62
C MET A 99 -2.29 10.83 -4.96
N SER A 100 -2.34 9.82 -4.11
CA SER A 100 -1.17 9.29 -3.41
C SER A 100 -0.19 8.64 -4.39
N LEU A 101 -0.69 7.84 -5.35
CA LEU A 101 0.10 7.29 -6.46
C LEU A 101 0.73 8.39 -7.33
N ALA A 102 0.00 9.45 -7.64
CA ALA A 102 0.53 10.58 -8.41
C ALA A 102 1.64 11.33 -7.66
N ARG A 103 1.50 11.48 -6.34
CA ARG A 103 2.46 12.20 -5.48
C ARG A 103 3.70 11.36 -5.12
N LYS A 104 3.65 10.04 -5.28
CA LYS A 104 4.68 9.08 -4.81
C LYS A 104 5.00 9.23 -3.31
N THR A 105 4.06 9.73 -2.50
CA THR A 105 4.27 9.91 -1.06
C THR A 105 3.01 9.49 -0.30
N PRO A 106 3.10 8.53 0.64
CA PRO A 106 1.96 8.06 1.39
C PRO A 106 1.46 9.14 2.34
N ARG A 107 0.15 9.36 2.37
CA ARG A 107 -0.49 10.11 3.46
C ARG A 107 -1.13 9.11 4.42
N ARG A 108 -0.65 9.10 5.66
CA ARG A 108 -1.24 8.31 6.74
C ARG A 108 -2.63 8.83 7.06
N ARG A 109 -3.65 8.05 6.71
CA ARG A 109 -5.05 8.37 7.01
C ARG A 109 -5.45 7.74 8.34
N VAL A 110 -6.02 8.55 9.23
CA VAL A 110 -6.80 8.04 10.37
C VAL A 110 -8.21 7.81 9.85
N VAL A 111 -8.64 6.55 9.76
CA VAL A 111 -9.93 6.19 9.18
C VAL A 111 -11.02 6.25 10.26
N PRO A 112 -12.00 7.18 10.21
CA PRO A 112 -13.21 7.04 11.02
C PRO A 112 -14.09 5.91 10.46
N PRO A 113 -14.74 5.10 11.30
CA PRO A 113 -15.58 3.99 10.86
C PRO A 113 -16.80 4.53 10.09
N ILE A 114 -16.99 4.04 8.87
CA ILE A 114 -18.14 4.41 8.04
C ILE A 114 -19.37 3.62 8.52
N PRO A 115 -20.51 4.27 8.80
CA PRO A 115 -21.74 3.55 9.10
C PRO A 115 -22.21 2.79 7.86
N LYS A 116 -22.58 1.52 8.07
CA LYS A 116 -23.15 0.62 7.05
C LYS A 116 -24.36 1.29 6.41
N PRO A 117 -24.55 1.23 5.07
CA PRO A 117 -25.77 1.74 4.46
C PRO A 117 -26.94 0.87 4.94
N ALA A 118 -27.77 1.45 5.82
CA ALA A 118 -29.05 0.89 6.19
C ALA A 118 -29.91 0.77 4.93
N ALA A 119 -30.58 -0.38 4.86
CA ALA A 119 -31.49 -0.83 3.83
C ALA A 119 -32.33 0.27 3.15
N ALA A 120 -32.46 0.09 1.84
CA ALA A 120 -33.56 0.50 0.98
C ALA A 120 -34.78 1.11 1.70
N VAL A 121 -35.08 2.36 1.38
CA VAL A 121 -36.43 2.91 1.55
C VAL A 121 -37.29 2.39 0.37
N PRO A 122 -38.32 1.57 0.58
CA PRO A 122 -39.33 1.36 -0.45
C PRO A 122 -40.15 2.64 -0.55
N VAL A 123 -40.24 3.23 -1.74
CA VAL A 123 -41.14 4.35 -1.99
C VAL A 123 -42.57 3.83 -1.85
N ALA A 124 -43.24 4.22 -0.77
CA ALA A 124 -44.63 3.91 -0.52
C ALA A 124 -45.52 4.78 -1.42
N ALA A 125 -46.50 4.14 -2.05
CA ALA A 125 -47.52 4.77 -2.88
C ALA A 125 -48.35 5.82 -2.11
N PRO A 126 -48.94 6.80 -2.82
CA PRO A 126 -50.16 7.45 -2.36
C PRO A 126 -51.38 7.03 -3.22
N ILE A 127 -52.37 6.44 -2.57
CA ILE A 127 -53.82 6.55 -2.89
C ILE A 127 -54.39 7.44 -1.76
N PRO A 128 -55.33 8.42 -1.97
CA PRO A 128 -56.68 8.16 -2.50
C PRO A 128 -57.46 9.33 -3.21
N GLY A 129 -58.55 8.98 -3.92
CA GLY A 129 -59.80 9.79 -4.12
C GLY A 129 -59.79 10.97 -5.11
N PRO A 130 -60.90 11.31 -5.82
CA PRO A 130 -62.23 11.47 -5.22
C PRO A 130 -63.40 10.76 -5.95
N ALA A 131 -64.42 10.44 -5.16
CA ALA A 131 -65.74 10.02 -5.62
C ALA A 131 -66.45 11.17 -6.37
N MET A 132 -66.89 10.92 -7.60
CA MET A 132 -67.97 11.67 -8.21
C MET A 132 -69.18 10.74 -8.34
N GLN A 133 -70.08 10.84 -7.36
CA GLN A 133 -71.43 10.33 -7.43
C GLN A 133 -72.37 11.54 -7.54
N THR A 134 -72.86 11.82 -8.76
CA THR A 134 -74.07 12.61 -8.96
C THR A 134 -74.83 12.02 -10.16
N ALA A 135 -75.68 11.03 -9.88
CA ALA A 135 -76.76 10.62 -10.77
C ALA A 135 -78.08 10.84 -10.02
N GLY A 136 -78.94 11.68 -10.57
CA GLY A 136 -80.24 12.01 -10.02
C GLY A 136 -81.01 12.93 -10.96
N ARG A 137 -81.69 12.32 -11.94
CA ARG A 137 -82.87 12.87 -12.61
C ARG A 137 -83.84 11.73 -12.87
#